data_AF-A0A314KHZ1-F1
#
_entry.id   AF-A0A314KHZ1-F1
#
_cell.length_a   1.000
_cell.length_b   1.000
_cell.length_c   1.000
_cell.angle_alpha   90.00
_cell.angle_beta   90.00
_cell.angle_gamma   90.00
#
_symmetry.space_group_name_H-M   'P 1'
#
loop_
_entity.id
_entity.type
_entity.pdbx_description
1 polymer ?
#
loop_
_entity_poly.entity_id
_entity_poly.type
_entity_poly.pdbx_seq_one_letter_code
_entity_poly.pdbx_strand_id
1 'polypeptide(L)'
;VKFGIQVPLECVFCANNMETFDHLYFDYPKTNKQWDRVLKWLGITRQIGSWHNELNWMSSLANRKNCKAEMTTAVFAMVVYCIWRERNSIGFNKGRYNTDDLCKEIAIHMHIQG
;
A
#
# COMPACT_ATOMS: atom_id res chain seq x y z
N VAL A 1 -24.85 -2.97 -23.88
CA VAL A 1 -24.52 -3.61 -22.58
C VAL A 1 -23.49 -2.73 -21.89
N LYS A 2 -23.83 -2.08 -20.77
CA LYS A 2 -22.83 -1.40 -19.93
C LYS A 2 -22.26 -2.45 -18.97
N PHE A 3 -21.04 -2.91 -19.23
CA PHE A 3 -20.26 -3.58 -18.21
C PHE A 3 -19.82 -2.53 -17.20
N GLY A 4 -20.31 -2.62 -15.97
CA GLY A 4 -19.94 -1.69 -14.91
C GLY A 4 -20.26 -2.34 -13.58
N ILE A 5 -19.22 -2.81 -12.90
CA ILE A 5 -19.33 -3.10 -11.48
C ILE A 5 -19.62 -1.77 -10.80
N GLN A 6 -20.78 -1.63 -10.16
CA GLN A 6 -21.07 -0.49 -9.29
C GLN A 6 -20.21 -0.62 -8.04
N VAL A 7 -19.06 0.04 -8.06
CA VAL A 7 -18.19 0.16 -6.89
C VAL A 7 -18.70 1.33 -6.04
N PRO A 8 -18.86 1.15 -4.72
CA PRO A 8 -19.17 2.25 -3.82
C PRO A 8 -18.16 3.39 -3.99
N LEU A 9 -18.66 4.64 -3.99
CA LEU A 9 -17.80 5.83 -4.01
C LEU A 9 -17.08 6.04 -2.67
N GLU A 10 -17.62 5.45 -1.60
CA GLU A 10 -17.05 5.48 -0.26
C GLU A 10 -15.93 4.44 -0.13
N CYS A 11 -14.88 4.80 0.61
CA CYS A 11 -13.78 3.92 0.89
C CYS A 11 -14.25 2.71 1.70
N VAL A 12 -13.95 1.52 1.19
CA VAL A 12 -14.38 0.25 1.80
C VAL A 12 -13.82 0.03 3.22
N PHE A 13 -12.75 0.74 3.58
CA PHE A 13 -12.13 0.62 4.90
C PHE A 13 -12.74 1.51 5.98
N CYS A 14 -13.40 2.61 5.61
CA CYS A 14 -13.96 3.57 6.57
C CYS A 14 -15.44 3.87 6.38
N ALA A 15 -16.01 3.61 5.20
CA ALA A 15 -17.40 3.90 4.84
C ALA A 15 -17.84 5.35 5.17
N ASN A 16 -16.90 6.29 5.13
CA ASN A 16 -17.13 7.69 5.56
C ASN A 16 -16.50 8.72 4.62
N ASN A 17 -15.35 8.39 4.01
CA ASN A 17 -14.69 9.27 3.04
C ASN A 17 -14.80 8.67 1.64
N MET A 18 -14.74 9.54 0.64
CA MET A 18 -14.63 9.12 -0.76
C MET A 18 -13.34 8.31 -0.96
N GLU A 19 -13.44 7.22 -1.71
CA GLU A 19 -12.27 6.41 -2.05
C GLU A 19 -11.44 7.13 -3.12
N THR A 20 -10.30 7.67 -2.71
CA THR A 20 -9.24 8.18 -3.59
C THR A 20 -7.98 7.36 -3.39
N PHE A 21 -7.00 7.47 -4.30
CA PHE A 21 -5.70 6.82 -4.11
C PHE A 21 -5.01 7.33 -2.83
N ASP A 22 -5.00 8.64 -2.62
CA ASP A 22 -4.45 9.24 -1.40
C ASP A 22 -5.13 8.67 -0.15
N HIS A 23 -6.46 8.64 -0.12
CA HIS A 23 -7.18 8.13 1.04
C HIS A 23 -6.94 6.63 1.27
N LEU A 24 -7.10 5.83 0.22
CA LEU A 24 -7.01 4.37 0.29
C LEU A 24 -5.61 3.92 0.74
N TYR A 25 -4.56 4.48 0.14
CA TYR A 25 -3.21 4.03 0.38
C TYR A 25 -2.51 4.79 1.51
N PHE A 26 -2.79 6.07 1.73
CA PHE A 26 -1.94 6.95 2.55
C PHE A 26 -2.65 7.69 3.68
N ASP A 27 -3.89 8.15 3.52
CA ASP A 27 -4.56 8.97 4.56
C ASP A 27 -5.38 8.13 5.54
N TYR A 28 -5.87 6.95 5.13
CA TYR A 28 -6.64 6.10 6.02
C TYR A 28 -5.77 5.65 7.21
N PRO A 29 -6.20 5.82 8.49
CA PRO A 29 -5.30 5.70 9.64
C PRO A 29 -4.53 4.37 9.74
N LYS A 30 -5.13 3.25 9.31
CA LYS A 30 -4.43 1.95 9.34
C LYS A 30 -3.36 1.85 8.25
N THR A 31 -3.63 2.33 7.03
CA THR A 31 -2.65 2.29 5.94
C THR A 31 -1.55 3.33 6.17
N ASN A 32 -1.88 4.53 6.66
CA ASN A 32 -0.89 5.52 7.08
C ASN A 32 0.10 4.96 8.12
N LYS A 33 -0.42 4.33 9.19
CA LYS A 33 0.40 3.71 10.22
C LYS A 33 1.26 2.55 9.68
N GLN A 34 0.77 1.84 8.67
CA GLN A 34 1.55 0.80 7.99
C GLN A 34 2.76 1.42 7.26
N TRP A 35 2.57 2.53 6.55
CA TRP A 35 3.66 3.23 5.88
C TRP A 35 4.70 3.78 6.85
N ASP A 36 4.29 4.35 7.98
CA ASP A 36 5.21 4.79 9.03
C ASP A 36 6.11 3.64 9.53
N ARG A 37 5.53 2.45 9.75
CA ARG A 37 6.28 1.24 10.14
C ARG A 37 7.24 0.78 9.04
N VAL A 38 6.78 0.73 7.80
CA VAL A 38 7.58 0.30 6.64
C VAL A 38 8.75 1.25 6.40
N LEU A 39 8.53 2.56 6.43
CA LEU A 39 9.57 3.56 6.24
C LEU A 39 10.62 3.51 7.36
N LYS A 40 10.18 3.36 8.62
CA LYS A 40 11.09 3.16 9.76
C LYS A 40 11.94 1.91 9.59
N TRP A 41 11.33 0.80 9.17
CA TRP A 41 12.03 -0.46 8.92
C TRP A 41 13.07 -0.35 7.79
N LEU A 42 12.79 0.44 6.74
CA LEU A 42 13.73 0.75 5.67
C LEU A 42 14.83 1.77 6.07
N GLY A 43 14.79 2.30 7.30
CA GLY A 43 15.67 3.36 7.75
C GLY A 43 15.49 4.67 6.97
N ILE A 44 14.23 4.99 6.61
CA ILE A 44 13.85 6.20 5.87
C ILE A 44 13.06 7.11 6.82
N THR A 45 13.67 8.23 7.21
CA THR A 45 13.11 9.21 8.13
C THR A 45 12.32 10.28 7.37
N ARG A 46 11.16 9.91 6.85
CA ARG A 46 10.20 10.83 6.22
C ARG A 46 8.77 10.40 6.48
N GLN A 47 7.83 11.33 6.31
CA GLN A 47 6.41 11.00 6.24
C GLN A 47 6.04 10.58 4.81
N ILE A 48 5.05 9.69 4.69
CA ILE A 48 4.44 9.38 3.40
C ILE A 48 3.74 10.65 2.88
N GLY A 49 3.96 10.97 1.61
CA GLY A 49 3.34 12.09 0.91
C GLY A 49 2.10 11.65 0.13
N SER A 50 1.67 12.51 -0.79
CA SER A 50 0.57 12.19 -1.71
C SER A 50 0.93 11.05 -2.66
N TRP A 51 -0.10 10.39 -3.22
CA TRP A 51 0.01 9.36 -4.25
C TRP A 51 0.98 9.76 -5.36
N HIS A 52 0.82 10.96 -5.90
CA HIS A 52 1.67 11.48 -6.96
C HIS A 52 3.14 11.64 -6.53
N ASN A 53 3.38 12.19 -5.34
CA ASN A 53 4.73 12.42 -4.82
C ASN A 53 5.45 11.09 -4.56
N GLU A 54 4.75 10.11 -3.99
CA GLU A 54 5.31 8.78 -3.77
C GLU A 54 5.65 8.08 -5.09
N LEU A 55 4.77 8.12 -6.09
CA LEU A 55 5.07 7.54 -7.40
C LEU A 55 6.31 8.17 -8.04
N ASN A 56 6.42 9.50 -8.01
CA ASN A 56 7.61 10.18 -8.54
C ASN A 56 8.89 9.77 -7.78
N TRP A 57 8.80 9.64 -6.46
CA TRP A 57 9.91 9.20 -5.64
C TRP A 57 10.30 7.74 -5.93
N MET A 58 9.33 6.83 -6.04
CA MET A 58 9.59 5.42 -6.39
C MET A 58 10.16 5.28 -7.79
N SER A 59 9.68 6.06 -8.77
CA SER A 59 10.27 6.09 -10.12
C SER A 59 11.70 6.60 -10.10
N SER A 60 12.02 7.60 -9.27
CA SER A 60 13.41 8.05 -9.09
C SER A 60 14.27 6.94 -8.49
N LEU A 61 13.76 6.20 -7.49
CA LEU A 61 14.48 5.10 -6.86
C LEU A 61 14.70 3.92 -7.82
N ALA A 62 13.68 3.54 -8.60
CA ALA A 62 13.78 2.42 -9.55
C ALA A 62 14.88 2.62 -10.60
N ASN A 63 15.21 3.87 -10.93
CA ASN A 63 16.33 4.19 -11.82
C ASN A 63 17.71 4.09 -11.15
N ARG A 64 17.78 4.00 -9.82
CA ARG A 64 19.03 3.86 -9.06
C ARG A 64 19.34 2.37 -8.92
N LYS A 65 20.43 1.92 -9.55
CA LYS A 65 20.89 0.51 -9.54
C LYS A 65 21.64 0.14 -8.26
N ASN A 66 21.03 0.35 -7.10
CA ASN A 66 21.60 -0.07 -5.82
C ASN A 66 20.60 -0.86 -4.97
N CYS A 67 21.12 -1.76 -4.16
CA CYS A 67 20.34 -2.69 -3.35
C CYS A 67 19.30 -1.98 -2.46
N LYS A 68 19.65 -0.86 -1.83
CA LYS A 68 18.68 -0.12 -0.98
C LYS A 68 17.51 0.42 -1.81
N ALA A 69 17.77 0.94 -3.01
CA ALA A 69 16.73 1.45 -3.89
C ALA A 69 15.83 0.33 -4.40
N GLU A 70 16.40 -0.80 -4.84
CA GLU A 70 15.66 -1.98 -5.29
C GLU A 70 14.79 -2.59 -4.17
N MET A 71 15.35 -2.72 -2.96
CA MET A 71 14.62 -3.19 -1.79
C MET A 71 13.45 -2.23 -1.47
N THR A 72 13.71 -0.92 -1.48
CA THR A 72 12.68 0.09 -1.18
C THR A 72 11.54 0.04 -2.21
N THR A 73 11.85 -0.07 -3.51
CA THR A 73 10.83 -0.18 -4.56
C THR A 73 10.04 -1.48 -4.47
N ALA A 74 10.69 -2.61 -4.19
CA ALA A 74 10.02 -3.89 -3.99
C ALA A 74 9.07 -3.86 -2.79
N VAL A 75 9.50 -3.35 -1.63
CA VAL A 75 8.67 -3.24 -0.42
C VAL A 75 7.45 -2.35 -0.68
N PHE A 76 7.65 -1.22 -1.33
CA PHE A 76 6.53 -0.32 -1.64
C PHE A 76 5.51 -0.98 -2.56
N ALA A 77 5.96 -1.64 -3.63
CA ALA A 77 5.08 -2.37 -4.53
C ALA A 77 4.29 -3.47 -3.80
N MET A 78 4.95 -4.21 -2.90
CA MET A 78 4.32 -5.21 -2.06
C MET A 78 3.22 -4.62 -1.16
N VAL A 79 3.50 -3.51 -0.46
CA VAL A 79 2.51 -2.85 0.41
C VAL A 79 1.30 -2.38 -0.39
N VAL A 80 1.53 -1.74 -1.55
CA VAL A 80 0.45 -1.31 -2.46
C VAL A 80 -0.38 -2.51 -2.92
N TYR A 81 0.26 -3.59 -3.38
CA TYR A 81 -0.42 -4.80 -3.81
C TYR A 81 -1.33 -5.37 -2.72
N CYS A 82 -0.83 -5.43 -1.49
CA CYS A 82 -1.60 -6.01 -0.40
C CYS A 82 -2.78 -5.13 0.01
N ILE A 83 -2.61 -3.81 0.08
CA ILE A 83 -3.73 -2.89 0.33
C ILE A 83 -4.80 -3.07 -0.75
N TRP A 84 -4.39 -3.13 -2.01
CA TRP A 84 -5.31 -3.37 -3.14
C TRP A 84 -6.05 -4.70 -3.03
N ARG A 85 -5.32 -5.78 -2.68
CA ARG A 85 -5.89 -7.12 -2.50
C ARG A 85 -6.94 -7.13 -1.40
N GLU A 86 -6.64 -6.52 -0.26
CA GLU A 86 -7.56 -6.40 0.87
C GLU A 86 -8.79 -5.58 0.51
N ARG A 87 -8.60 -4.41 -0.11
CA ARG A 87 -9.69 -3.56 -0.62
C ARG A 87 -10.64 -4.36 -1.51
N ASN A 88 -10.10 -5.14 -2.45
CA ASN A 88 -10.90 -5.97 -3.34
C ASN A 88 -11.58 -7.15 -2.63
N SER A 89 -10.91 -7.78 -1.67
CA SER A 89 -11.49 -8.84 -0.85
C SER A 89 -12.73 -8.36 -0.09
N ILE A 90 -12.67 -7.15 0.48
CA ILE A 90 -13.82 -6.55 1.17
C ILE A 90 -14.93 -6.20 0.16
N GLY A 91 -14.57 -5.53 -0.94
CA GLY A 91 -15.54 -5.05 -1.93
C GLY A 91 -16.28 -6.16 -2.69
N PHE A 92 -15.62 -7.30 -2.93
CA PHE A 92 -16.16 -8.37 -3.78
C PHE A 92 -16.48 -9.66 -3.02
N ASN A 93 -15.72 -10.00 -1.99
CA ASN A 93 -15.77 -11.31 -1.33
C ASN A 93 -16.24 -11.26 0.13
N LYS A 94 -16.70 -10.09 0.63
CA LYS A 94 -17.06 -9.88 2.05
C LYS A 94 -15.94 -10.29 3.03
N GLY A 95 -14.68 -10.20 2.60
CA GLY A 95 -13.52 -10.51 3.46
C GLY A 95 -13.36 -9.55 4.64
N ARG A 96 -12.60 -9.94 5.66
CA ARG A 96 -12.22 -9.07 6.79
C ARG A 96 -10.77 -8.61 6.63
N TYR A 97 -10.53 -7.32 6.79
CA TYR A 97 -9.19 -6.72 6.76
C TYR A 97 -8.33 -7.16 7.95
N ASN A 98 -7.23 -7.87 7.71
CA ASN A 98 -6.25 -8.20 8.76
C ASN A 98 -4.87 -7.60 8.44
N THR A 99 -4.49 -6.58 9.22
CA THR A 99 -3.20 -5.88 9.08
C THR A 99 -1.98 -6.74 9.48
N ASP A 100 -2.17 -7.73 10.36
CA ASP A 100 -1.05 -8.52 10.89
C ASP A 100 -0.58 -9.59 9.89
N ASP A 101 -1.48 -10.11 9.06
CA ASP A 101 -1.12 -11.11 8.04
C ASP A 101 -0.33 -10.45 6.89
N LEU A 102 -0.65 -9.20 6.58
CA LEU A 102 0.12 -8.37 5.65
C LEU A 102 1.56 -8.14 6.12
N CYS A 103 1.75 -7.74 7.38
CA CYS A 103 3.09 -7.53 7.92
C CYS A 103 3.95 -8.81 7.87
N LYS A 104 3.33 -9.98 8.12
CA LYS A 104 4.00 -11.29 8.01
C LYS A 104 4.37 -11.62 6.57
N GLU A 105 3.49 -11.36 5.61
CA GLU A 105 3.76 -11.62 4.19
C GLU A 105 4.91 -10.76 3.66
N ILE A 106 4.94 -9.47 4.00
CA ILE A 106 6.07 -8.58 3.67
C ILE A 106 7.36 -9.13 4.31
N ALA A 107 7.33 -9.49 5.60
CA ALA A 107 8.50 -10.03 6.28
C ALA A 107 9.00 -11.35 5.66
N ILE A 108 8.10 -12.27 5.30
CA ILE A 108 8.44 -13.58 4.70
C ILE A 108 9.07 -13.40 3.32
N HIS A 109 8.45 -12.60 2.44
CA HIS A 109 8.96 -12.41 1.07
C HIS A 109 10.33 -11.75 1.05
N MET A 110 10.63 -10.92 2.06
CA MET A 110 11.93 -10.27 2.17
C MET A 110 13.00 -11.14 2.82
N HIS A 111 12.64 -12.02 3.76
CA HIS A 111 13.60 -12.94 4.39
C HIS A 111 14.08 -14.06 3.46
N ILE A 112 13.28 -14.40 2.44
CA ILE A 112 13.63 -15.42 1.43
C ILE A 112 14.57 -14.86 0.34
N GLN A 113 14.63 -13.53 0.17
CA GLN A 113 15.46 -12.86 -0.83
C GLN A 113 16.72 -12.18 -0.25
N GLY A 114 16.97 -12.34 1.06
CA GLY A 114 18.15 -11.84 1.76
C GLY A 114 19.27 -12.86 1.87
#